data_AF-A0A2A3XJI1-F1
#
_entry.id   AF-A0A2A3XJI1-F1
#
_cell.length_a   1.000
_cell.length_b   1.000
_cell.length_c   1.000
_cell.angle_alpha   90.00
_cell.angle_beta   90.00
_cell.angle_gamma   90.00
#
_symmetry.space_group_name_H-M   'P 1'
#
loop_
_entity.id
_entity.type
_entity.pdbx_description
1 polymer ?
#
loop_
_entity_poly.entity_id
_entity_poly.type
_entity_poly.pdbx_seq_one_letter_code
_entity_poly.pdbx_strand_id
1 'polypeptide(L)'
;MPAIAQADWEAYRDDYQQSPLCDQEEATLWSCEADKRIFSLCSSPVVNRTSGYMQYRASRNGQVEFVYPSEKRPPLGFFSYYAASNGDASIEFSNGGYDYRLLDPLRTYSSISVTGPPPAGRGSEIECDGNQTLQLNYTMRLMYDSGLWER
;
A
#
# COMPACT_ATOMS: atom_id res chain seq x y z
N MET A 1 -0.42 -0.49 22.44
CA MET A 1 -0.40 -1.80 21.75
C MET A 1 1.01 -2.34 21.77
N PRO A 2 1.34 -3.30 22.64
CA PRO A 2 2.72 -3.77 22.81
C PRO A 2 3.27 -4.47 21.55
N ALA A 3 2.41 -5.14 20.77
CA ALA A 3 2.81 -5.96 19.63
C ALA A 3 3.41 -5.17 18.45
N ILE A 4 2.93 -3.95 18.18
CA ILE A 4 3.41 -3.14 17.05
C ILE A 4 4.76 -2.49 17.39
N ALA A 5 4.95 -2.03 18.63
CA ALA A 5 6.19 -1.39 19.05
C ALA A 5 7.41 -2.33 19.07
N GLN A 6 7.18 -3.64 19.10
CA GLN A 6 8.24 -4.67 19.14
C GLN A 6 8.45 -5.35 17.78
N ALA A 7 7.59 -5.11 16.78
CA ALA A 7 7.71 -5.74 15.47
C ALA A 7 8.97 -5.23 14.76
N ASP A 8 9.93 -6.09 14.45
CA ASP A 8 11.20 -5.74 13.81
C ASP A 8 11.29 -6.26 12.37
N TRP A 9 11.94 -5.52 11.47
CA TRP A 9 12.00 -5.96 10.07
C TRP A 9 12.69 -7.31 9.91
N GLU A 10 13.83 -7.52 10.57
CA GLU A 10 14.62 -8.76 10.39
C GLU A 10 13.85 -9.99 10.84
N ALA A 11 13.03 -9.85 11.89
CA ALA A 11 12.21 -10.92 12.42
C ALA A 11 10.99 -11.26 11.56
N TYR A 12 10.47 -10.31 10.78
CA TYR A 12 9.20 -10.45 10.05
C TYR A 12 9.34 -10.41 8.52
N ARG A 13 10.54 -10.17 7.97
CA ARG A 13 10.76 -10.05 6.52
C ARG A 13 10.29 -11.27 5.71
N ASP A 14 10.32 -12.46 6.31
CA ASP A 14 9.92 -13.71 5.64
C ASP A 14 8.39 -13.84 5.51
N ASP A 15 7.62 -12.99 6.20
CA ASP A 15 6.15 -12.88 6.06
C ASP A 15 5.75 -12.00 4.87
N TYR A 16 6.71 -11.38 4.17
CA TYR A 16 6.45 -10.50 3.03
C TYR A 16 6.65 -11.24 1.71
N GLN A 17 5.54 -11.59 1.06
CA GLN A 17 5.57 -12.12 -0.30
C GLN A 17 6.03 -11.04 -1.27
N GLN A 18 7.07 -11.32 -2.04
CA GLN A 18 7.67 -10.34 -2.95
C GLN A 18 6.81 -10.16 -4.21
N SER A 19 6.47 -8.91 -4.50
CA SER A 19 5.90 -8.54 -5.80
C SER A 19 6.98 -8.35 -6.86
N PRO A 20 6.76 -8.75 -8.12
CA PRO A 20 7.66 -8.42 -9.23
C PRO A 20 7.73 -6.92 -9.53
N LEU A 21 6.85 -6.10 -8.95
CA LEU A 21 6.90 -4.65 -9.09
C LEU A 21 7.75 -3.96 -8.03
N CYS A 22 8.15 -4.67 -6.97
CA CYS A 22 9.02 -4.15 -5.93
C CYS A 22 10.46 -4.62 -6.16
N ASP A 23 11.41 -3.73 -5.92
CA ASP A 23 12.84 -4.05 -5.99
C ASP A 23 13.19 -5.09 -4.91
N GLN A 24 14.25 -5.87 -5.11
CA GLN A 24 14.62 -6.98 -4.20
C GLN A 24 14.88 -6.54 -2.74
N GLU A 25 15.27 -5.28 -2.54
CA GLU A 25 15.53 -4.70 -1.22
C GLU A 25 14.29 -3.99 -0.64
N GLU A 26 13.20 -3.89 -1.40
CA GLU A 26 11.96 -3.27 -0.96
C GLU A 26 11.06 -4.28 -0.25
N ALA A 27 10.35 -3.82 0.78
CA ALA A 27 9.23 -4.54 1.36
C ALA A 27 7.98 -4.37 0.47
N THR A 28 7.37 -5.48 0.06
CA THR A 28 6.05 -5.46 -0.59
C THR A 28 4.98 -5.34 0.49
N LEU A 29 4.50 -4.14 0.80
CA LEU A 29 3.53 -3.94 1.90
C LEU A 29 2.12 -4.43 1.55
N TRP A 30 1.80 -4.43 0.26
CA TRP A 30 0.54 -4.92 -0.28
C TRP A 30 0.74 -5.27 -1.75
N SER A 31 0.09 -6.32 -2.22
CA SER A 31 0.09 -6.66 -3.64
C SER A 31 -1.18 -7.37 -4.04
N CYS A 32 -1.66 -7.07 -5.24
CA CYS A 32 -2.93 -7.56 -5.74
C CYS A 32 -2.88 -7.73 -7.25
N GLU A 33 -3.44 -8.82 -7.76
CA GLU A 33 -3.41 -9.17 -9.18
C GLU A 33 -4.83 -9.27 -9.75
N ALA A 34 -5.06 -8.66 -10.92
CA ALA A 34 -6.30 -8.76 -11.68
C ALA A 34 -6.01 -8.88 -13.17
N ASP A 35 -6.46 -9.98 -13.78
CA ASP A 35 -6.22 -10.34 -15.18
C ASP A 35 -4.74 -10.35 -15.57
N LYS A 36 -4.27 -9.29 -16.23
CA LYS A 36 -2.87 -9.09 -16.67
C LYS A 36 -2.24 -7.88 -16.01
N ARG A 37 -2.81 -7.44 -14.89
CA ARG A 37 -2.37 -6.26 -14.14
C ARG A 37 -1.94 -6.70 -12.76
N ILE A 38 -0.78 -6.18 -12.34
CA ILE A 38 -0.29 -6.33 -10.98
C ILE A 38 -0.26 -4.94 -10.38
N PHE A 39 -0.67 -4.85 -9.12
CA PHE A 39 -0.64 -3.64 -8.33
C PHE A 39 0.13 -3.92 -7.05
N SER A 40 0.98 -3.00 -6.62
CA SER A 40 1.79 -3.22 -5.42
C SER A 40 2.12 -1.92 -4.73
N LEU A 41 2.13 -1.97 -3.40
CA LEU A 41 2.65 -0.93 -2.55
C LEU A 41 4.03 -1.37 -2.06
N CYS A 42 5.07 -0.75 -2.60
CA CYS A 42 6.46 -1.05 -2.27
C CYS A 42 6.99 0.00 -1.30
N SER A 43 7.88 -0.41 -0.39
CA SER A 43 8.47 0.48 0.60
C SER A 43 9.94 0.15 0.84
N SER A 44 10.72 1.12 1.30
CA SER A 44 11.95 0.79 2.02
C SER A 44 11.61 -0.11 3.23
N PRO A 45 12.49 -1.04 3.63
CA PRO A 45 12.28 -1.87 4.82
C PRO A 45 12.02 -1.06 6.09
N VAL A 46 12.70 0.08 6.22
CA VAL A 46 12.52 1.02 7.34
C VAL A 46 12.16 2.38 6.79
N VAL A 47 11.02 2.92 7.24
CA VAL A 47 10.52 4.24 6.85
C VAL A 47 10.15 5.03 8.10
N ASN A 48 10.46 6.32 8.10
CA ASN A 48 9.93 7.27 9.06
C ASN A 48 9.45 8.53 8.34
N ARG A 49 9.02 9.54 9.10
CA ARG A 49 8.49 10.81 8.56
C ARG A 49 9.45 11.57 7.62
N THR A 50 10.75 11.28 7.68
CA THR A 50 11.81 12.04 6.98
C THR A 50 12.77 11.20 6.15
N SER A 51 12.75 9.86 6.28
CA SER A 51 13.66 8.96 5.57
C SER A 51 12.97 7.68 5.11
N GLY A 52 13.56 7.02 4.12
CA GLY A 52 12.93 5.92 3.40
C GLY A 52 11.93 6.42 2.38
N TYR A 53 11.23 5.50 1.73
CA TYR A 53 10.21 5.83 0.75
C TYR A 53 9.12 4.78 0.65
N MET A 54 7.98 5.17 0.08
CA MET A 54 6.90 4.29 -0.31
C MET A 54 6.41 4.66 -1.71
N GLN A 55 6.09 3.67 -2.54
CA GLN A 55 5.52 3.87 -3.86
C GLN A 55 4.46 2.82 -4.17
N TYR A 56 3.31 3.28 -4.63
CA TYR A 56 2.35 2.46 -5.35
C TYR A 56 2.78 2.32 -6.80
N ARG A 57 2.73 1.08 -7.32
CA ARG A 57 3.10 0.74 -8.70
C ARG A 57 2.00 -0.12 -9.31
N ALA A 58 1.64 0.19 -10.55
CA ALA A 58 0.74 -0.63 -11.35
C ALA A 58 1.42 -1.05 -12.64
N SER A 59 1.21 -2.29 -13.04
CA SER A 59 1.68 -2.84 -14.30
C SER A 59 0.54 -3.37 -15.15
N ARG A 60 0.82 -3.50 -16.44
CA ARG A 60 -0.03 -4.21 -17.38
C ARG A 60 0.86 -5.00 -18.33
N ASN A 61 0.54 -6.28 -18.51
CA ASN A 61 1.32 -7.20 -19.34
C ASN A 61 2.83 -7.19 -18.97
N GLY A 62 3.14 -7.08 -17.67
CA GLY A 62 4.51 -7.07 -17.16
C GLY A 62 5.27 -5.75 -17.32
N GLN A 63 4.66 -4.69 -17.83
CA GLN A 63 5.27 -3.36 -17.93
C GLN A 63 4.65 -2.41 -16.90
N VAL A 64 5.48 -1.70 -16.14
CA VAL A 64 5.01 -0.69 -15.19
C VAL A 64 4.46 0.51 -15.99
N GLU A 65 3.18 0.81 -15.79
CA GLU A 65 2.48 1.92 -16.48
C GLU A 65 2.19 3.09 -15.54
N PHE A 66 2.20 2.86 -14.22
CA PHE A 66 1.89 3.89 -13.23
C PHE A 66 2.74 3.72 -11.97
N VAL A 67 3.27 4.84 -11.47
CA VAL A 67 4.06 4.92 -10.23
C VAL A 67 3.65 6.17 -9.48
N TYR A 68 3.36 6.04 -8.19
CA TYR A 68 3.04 7.16 -7.31
C TYR A 68 3.66 6.99 -5.91
N PRO A 69 4.29 8.03 -5.35
CA PRO A 69 4.77 9.23 -6.03
C PRO A 69 5.78 8.87 -7.12
N SER A 70 5.94 9.72 -8.14
CA SER A 70 6.87 9.46 -9.24
C SER A 70 8.33 9.35 -8.78
N GLU A 71 8.70 10.08 -7.73
CA GLU A 71 10.01 10.03 -7.11
C GLU A 71 9.97 9.26 -5.79
N LYS A 72 11.02 8.48 -5.49
CA LYS A 72 11.20 7.82 -4.20
C LYS A 72 11.39 8.87 -3.11
N ARG A 73 10.43 8.99 -2.19
CA ARG A 73 10.44 9.97 -1.09
C ARG A 73 9.67 9.47 0.13
N PRO A 74 9.89 10.04 1.33
CA PRO A 74 9.11 9.72 2.51
C PRO A 74 7.60 9.90 2.26
N PRO A 75 6.76 9.01 2.80
CA PRO A 75 5.36 8.91 2.36
C PRO A 75 4.43 9.92 3.03
N LEU A 76 4.89 10.61 4.09
CA LEU A 76 4.09 11.58 4.82
C LEU A 76 3.58 12.69 3.88
N GLY A 77 2.25 12.89 3.88
CA GLY A 77 1.59 13.85 3.00
C GLY A 77 1.27 13.34 1.59
N PHE A 78 1.71 12.13 1.23
CA PHE A 78 1.38 11.50 -0.06
C PHE A 78 0.38 10.36 0.08
N PHE A 79 0.39 9.68 1.22
CA PHE A 79 -0.51 8.58 1.54
C PHE A 79 -1.22 8.84 2.86
N SER A 80 -2.30 8.12 3.10
CA SER A 80 -2.97 7.98 4.40
C SER A 80 -3.28 6.52 4.65
N TYR A 81 -3.07 6.05 5.88
CA TYR A 81 -3.38 4.68 6.28
C TYR A 81 -4.55 4.66 7.26
N TYR A 82 -5.50 3.78 7.00
CA TYR A 82 -6.62 3.50 7.89
C TYR A 82 -6.64 2.03 8.27
N ALA A 83 -6.86 1.75 9.55
CA ALA A 83 -7.09 0.41 10.06
C ALA A 83 -8.34 0.41 10.94
N ALA A 84 -9.35 -0.33 10.52
CA ALA A 84 -10.61 -0.46 11.21
C ALA A 84 -10.54 -1.54 12.32
N SER A 85 -11.42 -1.40 13.31
CA SER A 85 -11.50 -2.36 14.43
C SER A 85 -12.00 -3.75 14.03
N ASN A 86 -12.63 -3.87 12.86
CA ASN A 86 -13.06 -5.15 12.29
C ASN A 86 -11.93 -5.92 11.58
N GLY A 87 -10.73 -5.33 11.50
CA GLY A 87 -9.55 -5.90 10.85
C GLY A 87 -9.25 -5.31 9.48
N ASP A 88 -10.18 -4.59 8.85
CA ASP A 88 -9.95 -4.05 7.51
C ASP A 88 -8.89 -2.94 7.54
N ALA A 89 -8.10 -2.84 6.47
CA ALA A 89 -7.13 -1.77 6.29
C ALA A 89 -7.25 -1.12 4.91
N SER A 90 -6.80 0.13 4.81
CA SER A 90 -6.67 0.80 3.52
C SER A 90 -5.49 1.75 3.46
N ILE A 91 -5.02 1.95 2.23
CA ILE A 91 -4.11 3.04 1.87
C ILE A 91 -4.83 3.95 0.88
N GLU A 92 -4.81 5.25 1.15
CA GLU A 92 -5.44 6.26 0.30
C GLU A 92 -4.42 7.28 -0.19
N PHE A 93 -4.58 7.73 -1.43
CA PHE A 93 -3.80 8.84 -2.00
C PHE A 93 -4.55 9.49 -3.16
N SER A 94 -4.13 10.70 -3.53
CA SER A 94 -4.70 11.43 -4.66
C SER A 94 -3.62 11.77 -5.68
N ASN A 95 -3.93 11.65 -6.96
CA ASN A 95 -3.02 12.04 -8.03
C ASN A 95 -3.81 12.59 -9.22
N GLY A 96 -3.45 13.78 -9.71
CA GLY A 96 -4.06 14.38 -10.90
C GLY A 96 -5.59 14.59 -10.79
N GLY A 97 -6.11 14.81 -9.57
CA GLY A 97 -7.55 14.96 -9.33
C GLY A 97 -8.33 13.63 -9.22
N TYR A 98 -7.64 12.49 -9.26
CA TYR A 98 -8.20 11.18 -8.96
C TYR A 98 -7.86 10.77 -7.53
N ASP A 99 -8.81 10.17 -6.84
CA ASP A 99 -8.63 9.56 -5.53
C ASP A 99 -8.52 8.05 -5.68
N TYR A 100 -7.49 7.48 -5.05
CA TYR A 100 -7.19 6.06 -5.07
C TYR A 100 -7.32 5.50 -3.66
N ARG A 101 -7.94 4.34 -3.54
CA ARG A 101 -8.00 3.56 -2.30
C ARG A 101 -7.59 2.13 -2.58
N LEU A 102 -6.54 1.66 -1.91
CA LEU A 102 -6.18 0.25 -1.83
C LEU A 102 -6.92 -0.30 -0.62
N LEU A 103 -7.95 -1.11 -0.86
CA LEU A 103 -8.77 -1.73 0.16
C LEU A 103 -8.21 -3.12 0.42
N ASP A 104 -7.95 -3.42 1.67
CA ASP A 104 -7.49 -4.74 2.11
C ASP A 104 -8.36 -5.23 3.28
N PRO A 105 -9.55 -5.77 2.98
CA PRO A 105 -10.46 -6.27 4.00
C PRO A 105 -9.98 -7.61 4.57
N LEU A 106 -10.23 -7.87 5.85
CA LEU A 106 -9.81 -9.13 6.49
C LEU A 106 -10.58 -10.36 5.97
N ARG A 107 -11.80 -10.17 5.45
CA ARG A 107 -12.76 -11.26 5.19
C ARG A 107 -13.13 -11.44 3.73
N THR A 108 -12.62 -10.60 2.84
CA THR A 108 -12.91 -10.62 1.41
C THR A 108 -11.67 -10.24 0.62
N TYR A 109 -11.78 -10.24 -0.70
CA TYR A 109 -10.70 -9.86 -1.60
C TYR A 109 -10.28 -8.41 -1.41
N SER A 110 -8.99 -8.17 -1.65
CA SER A 110 -8.46 -6.82 -1.81
C SER A 110 -9.06 -6.18 -3.06
N SER A 111 -9.17 -4.85 -3.06
CA SER A 111 -9.65 -4.11 -4.23
C SER A 111 -8.96 -2.75 -4.36
N ILE A 112 -9.03 -2.19 -5.56
CA ILE A 112 -8.59 -0.82 -5.82
C ILE A 112 -9.79 -0.03 -6.27
N SER A 113 -10.15 0.99 -5.49
CA SER A 113 -11.15 1.98 -5.88
C SER A 113 -10.46 3.22 -6.45
N VAL A 114 -10.89 3.67 -7.63
CA VAL A 114 -10.44 4.89 -8.27
C VAL A 114 -11.65 5.77 -8.53
N THR A 115 -11.63 7.00 -8.00
CA THR A 115 -12.71 7.98 -8.16
C THR A 115 -12.20 9.20 -8.91
N GLY A 116 -12.84 9.54 -10.03
CA GLY A 116 -12.51 10.75 -10.79
C GLY A 116 -13.00 12.06 -10.14
N PRO A 117 -12.57 13.22 -10.65
CA PRO A 117 -12.91 14.51 -10.06
C PRO A 117 -14.42 14.85 -10.22
N PRO A 118 -15.03 15.61 -9.28
CA PRO A 118 -16.41 16.11 -9.38
C PRO A 118 -16.64 16.99 -10.63
N PRO A 119 -17.89 17.18 -11.09
CA PRO A 119 -19.17 16.69 -10.55
C PRO A 119 -19.62 15.33 -11.11
N ALA A 120 -18.94 14.81 -12.14
CA ALA A 120 -19.31 13.59 -12.85
C ALA A 120 -18.29 12.44 -12.64
N GLY A 121 -17.46 12.55 -11.59
CA GLY A 121 -16.40 11.60 -11.28
C GLY A 121 -16.90 10.17 -11.29
N ARG A 122 -16.53 9.41 -12.33
CA ARG A 122 -16.89 8.00 -12.43
C ARG A 122 -15.98 7.21 -11.49
N GLY A 123 -16.59 6.50 -10.54
CA GLY A 123 -15.90 5.50 -9.74
C GLY A 123 -15.63 4.25 -10.58
N SER A 124 -14.49 3.61 -10.35
CA SER A 124 -14.21 2.26 -10.82
C SER A 124 -13.59 1.48 -9.68
N GLU A 125 -13.99 0.22 -9.55
CA GLU A 125 -13.42 -0.69 -8.57
C GLU A 125 -12.86 -1.90 -9.31
N ILE A 126 -11.67 -2.31 -8.88
CA ILE A 126 -10.96 -3.47 -9.42
C ILE A 126 -10.79 -4.41 -8.24
N GLU A 127 -11.65 -5.42 -8.15
CA GLU A 127 -11.41 -6.57 -7.27
C GLU A 127 -10.21 -7.35 -7.79
N CYS A 128 -9.37 -7.82 -6.87
CA CYS A 128 -8.14 -8.50 -7.24
C CYS A 128 -7.73 -9.52 -6.16
N ASP A 129 -6.99 -10.53 -6.57
CA ASP A 129 -6.49 -11.56 -5.66
C ASP A 129 -5.27 -10.99 -4.92
N GLY A 130 -5.43 -10.81 -3.60
CA GLY A 130 -4.40 -10.27 -2.73
C GLY A 130 -3.33 -11.31 -2.40
N ASN A 131 -2.07 -11.02 -2.74
CA ASN A 131 -0.92 -11.87 -2.39
C ASN A 131 -0.18 -11.39 -1.14
N GLN A 132 -0.46 -10.17 -0.67
CA GLN A 132 0.20 -9.56 0.47
C GLN A 132 -0.71 -8.50 1.12
N THR A 133 -0.69 -8.43 2.46
CA THR A 133 -1.67 -7.66 3.26
C THR A 133 -1.06 -6.46 3.99
N LEU A 134 -1.85 -5.39 4.07
CA LEU A 134 -1.62 -4.16 4.84
C LEU A 134 -1.74 -4.36 6.36
N GLN A 135 -2.17 -5.54 6.80
CA GLN A 135 -2.54 -5.82 8.19
C GLN A 135 -1.44 -6.53 8.99
N LEU A 136 -0.27 -6.79 8.39
CA LEU A 136 0.87 -7.37 9.13
C LEU A 136 1.35 -6.41 10.22
N ASN A 137 1.75 -6.95 11.38
CA ASN A 137 2.19 -6.16 12.53
C ASN A 137 3.30 -5.16 12.17
N TYR A 138 4.29 -5.59 11.38
CA TYR A 138 5.38 -4.71 10.95
C TYR A 138 4.90 -3.65 9.95
N THR A 139 3.99 -3.99 9.02
CA THR A 139 3.36 -3.00 8.12
C THR A 139 2.68 -1.92 8.94
N MET A 140 1.85 -2.30 9.91
CA MET A 140 1.16 -1.35 10.79
C MET A 140 2.14 -0.47 11.58
N ARG A 141 3.27 -1.03 12.04
CA ARG A 141 4.35 -0.26 12.69
C ARG A 141 4.95 0.76 11.73
N LEU A 142 5.30 0.32 10.52
CA LEU A 142 5.87 1.17 9.48
C LEU A 142 4.91 2.32 9.13
N MET A 143 3.60 2.06 9.03
CA MET A 143 2.59 3.11 8.81
C MET A 143 2.56 4.14 9.94
N TYR A 144 2.70 3.70 11.19
CA TYR A 144 2.78 4.59 12.36
C TYR A 144 4.07 5.42 12.37
N ASP A 145 5.23 4.76 12.23
CA ASP A 145 6.55 5.41 12.27
C ASP A 145 6.74 6.41 11.12
N SER A 146 6.14 6.13 9.97
CA SER A 146 6.11 7.03 8.80
C SER A 146 5.13 8.20 8.93
N GLY A 147 4.25 8.19 9.94
CA GLY A 147 3.24 9.22 10.19
C GLY A 147 2.00 9.12 9.30
N LEU A 148 1.79 7.98 8.61
CA LEU A 148 0.59 7.74 7.79
C LEU A 148 -0.62 7.32 8.63
N TRP A 149 -0.36 6.82 9.84
CA TRP A 149 -1.39 6.38 10.78
C TRP A 149 -1.39 7.24 12.04
N GLU A 150 -2.32 8.17 12.11
CA GLU A 150 -2.60 8.91 13.34
C GLU A 150 -3.53 8.06 14.21
N ARG A 151 -2.97 7.51 15.30
CA ARG A 151 -3.72 6.79 16.33
C ARG A 151 -3.97 7.64 17.55
#